data_AF-A0A9X2IW67-F1
#
_entry.id   AF-A0A9X2IW67-F1
#
_cell.length_a   1.000
_cell.length_b   1.000
_cell.length_c   1.000
_cell.angle_alpha   90.00
_cell.angle_beta   90.00
_cell.angle_gamma   90.00
#
_symmetry.space_group_name_H-M   'P 1'
#
loop_
_entity.id
_entity.type
_entity.pdbx_description
1 polymer ?
#
loop_
_entity_poly.entity_id
_entity_poly.type
_entity_poly.pdbx_seq_one_letter_code
_entity_poly.pdbx_strand_id
1 'polypeptide(L)'
;MDNNTMERELLEVVATEVERINDLDDTPAVSLSDTITDDLALDSLGVLELVLRLQSAFSVSLTEDEVVAATTVGDLLKLLNSKNPVLR
;
A
#
# COMPACT_ATOMS: atom_id res chain seq x y z
N MET A 1 5.98 0.70 -16.89
CA MET A 1 4.69 0.83 -16.19
C MET A 1 4.40 2.32 -16.13
N ASP A 2 3.26 2.76 -16.66
CA ASP A 2 2.84 4.15 -16.52
C ASP A 2 2.20 4.33 -15.12
N ASN A 3 2.08 5.55 -14.61
CA ASN A 3 1.52 5.84 -13.29
C ASN A 3 0.16 5.14 -13.03
N ASN A 4 -0.69 5.05 -14.06
CA ASN A 4 -1.99 4.39 -13.97
C ASN A 4 -1.90 2.87 -13.76
N THR A 5 -0.84 2.23 -14.28
CA THR A 5 -0.61 0.78 -14.08
C THR A 5 -0.18 0.51 -12.65
N MET A 6 0.75 1.31 -12.13
CA MET A 6 1.26 1.16 -10.76
C MET A 6 0.18 1.46 -9.72
N GLU A 7 -0.63 2.49 -9.96
CA GLU A 7 -1.79 2.80 -9.11
C GLU A 7 -2.73 1.60 -9.01
N ARG A 8 -3.14 1.02 -10.14
CA ARG A 8 -4.02 -0.15 -10.14
C ARG A 8 -3.41 -1.34 -9.41
N GLU A 9 -2.14 -1.63 -9.66
CA GLU A 9 -1.42 -2.73 -9.01
C GLU A 9 -1.30 -2.50 -7.50
N LEU A 10 -1.03 -1.27 -7.07
CA LEU A 10 -1.00 -0.90 -5.65
C LEU A 10 -2.37 -1.15 -5.02
N LEU A 11 -3.44 -0.62 -5.62
CA LEU A 11 -4.80 -0.77 -5.08
C LEU A 11 -5.20 -2.25 -4.96
N GLU A 12 -4.84 -3.07 -5.95
CA GLU A 12 -5.11 -4.51 -5.95
C GLU A 12 -4.33 -5.24 -4.84
N VAL A 13 -3.03 -4.93 -4.68
CA VAL A 13 -2.20 -5.49 -3.62
C VAL A 13 -2.71 -5.07 -2.24
N VAL A 14 -3.04 -3.80 -2.05
CA VAL A 14 -3.56 -3.28 -0.78
C VAL A 14 -4.89 -3.95 -0.46
N ALA A 15 -5.83 -4.01 -1.39
CA ALA A 15 -7.14 -4.61 -1.16
C ALA A 15 -7.04 -6.09 -0.77
N THR A 16 -6.19 -6.85 -1.48
CA THR A 16 -5.94 -8.27 -1.17
C THR A 16 -5.33 -8.44 0.22
N GLU A 17 -4.41 -7.55 0.61
CA GLU A 17 -3.73 -7.68 1.89
C GLU A 17 -4.63 -7.24 3.05
N VAL A 18 -5.47 -6.23 2.85
CA VAL A 18 -6.49 -5.81 3.84
C VAL A 18 -7.50 -6.92 4.07
N GLU A 19 -7.99 -7.58 3.02
CA GLU A 19 -8.84 -8.77 3.13
C GLU A 19 -8.17 -9.85 3.99
N ARG A 20 -6.91 -10.17 3.68
CA ARG A 20 -6.14 -11.21 4.39
C ARG A 20 -5.86 -10.85 5.86
N ILE A 21 -5.49 -9.60 6.14
CA ILE A 21 -5.12 -9.14 7.49
C ILE A 21 -6.36 -9.09 8.39
N ASN A 22 -7.47 -8.56 7.86
CA ASN A 22 -8.70 -8.38 8.63
C ASN A 22 -9.65 -9.59 8.56
N ASP A 23 -9.27 -10.67 7.88
CA ASP A 23 -10.09 -11.88 7.70
C ASP A 23 -11.49 -11.56 7.16
N LEU A 24 -11.54 -10.76 6.09
CA LEU A 24 -12.80 -10.33 5.45
C LEU A 24 -13.32 -11.39 4.48
N ASP A 25 -14.64 -11.53 4.41
CA ASP A 25 -15.31 -12.44 3.46
C ASP A 25 -15.20 -11.97 1.99
N ASP A 26 -15.01 -10.66 1.76
CA ASP A 26 -14.93 -10.03 0.45
C ASP A 26 -13.76 -9.04 0.37
N THR A 27 -13.17 -8.92 -0.82
CA THR A 27 -12.12 -7.93 -1.09
C THR A 27 -12.69 -6.50 -1.00
N PRO A 28 -12.17 -5.64 -0.10
CA PRO A 28 -12.68 -4.29 0.05
C PRO A 28 -12.32 -3.40 -1.15
N ALA A 29 -13.17 -2.42 -1.44
CA ALA A 29 -12.83 -1.37 -2.39
C ALA A 29 -11.85 -0.39 -1.73
N VAL A 30 -10.67 -0.23 -2.34
CA VAL A 30 -9.61 0.66 -1.85
C VAL A 30 -9.41 1.82 -2.83
N SER A 31 -9.23 3.02 -2.29
CA SER A 31 -8.97 4.27 -2.98
C SER A 31 -7.68 4.93 -2.45
N LEU A 32 -7.07 5.78 -3.26
CA LEU A 32 -5.90 6.57 -2.84
C LEU A 32 -6.20 7.55 -1.70
N SER A 33 -7.46 7.92 -1.52
CA SER A 33 -7.92 8.77 -0.41
C SER A 33 -8.00 8.04 0.92
N ASP A 34 -7.98 6.71 0.91
CA ASP A 34 -8.25 5.91 2.10
C ASP A 34 -7.06 5.97 3.06
N THR A 35 -7.39 6.16 4.32
CA THR A 35 -6.47 6.18 5.45
C THR A 35 -6.11 4.75 5.82
N ILE A 36 -4.82 4.48 6.00
CA ILE A 36 -4.32 3.13 6.25
C ILE A 36 -4.89 2.57 7.57
N THR A 37 -4.93 3.38 8.62
CA THR A 37 -5.40 2.92 9.94
C THR A 37 -6.92 3.01 10.09
N ASP A 38 -7.53 4.07 9.57
CA ASP A 38 -8.94 4.38 9.88
C ASP A 38 -9.89 3.77 8.85
N ASP A 39 -9.59 3.90 7.56
CA ASP A 39 -10.47 3.43 6.48
C ASP A 39 -10.20 1.96 6.14
N LEU A 40 -8.92 1.55 6.13
CA LEU A 40 -8.53 0.15 5.90
C LEU A 40 -8.50 -0.70 7.19
N ALA A 41 -8.78 -0.07 8.33
CA ALA A 41 -8.80 -0.71 9.65
C ALA A 41 -7.52 -1.50 9.98
N LEU A 42 -6.34 -1.09 9.46
CA LEU A 42 -5.08 -1.77 9.73
C LEU A 42 -4.48 -1.27 11.04
N ASP A 43 -4.17 -2.19 11.95
CA ASP A 43 -3.39 -1.91 13.13
C ASP A 43 -1.89 -1.81 12.81
N SER A 44 -1.06 -1.54 13.82
CA SER A 44 0.40 -1.41 13.63
C SER A 44 1.04 -2.66 13.01
N LEU A 45 0.49 -3.86 13.27
CA LEU A 45 1.01 -5.10 12.71
C LEU A 45 0.55 -5.26 11.25
N GLY A 46 -0.71 -4.97 10.96
CA GLY A 46 -1.26 -4.95 9.62
C GLY A 46 -0.55 -3.95 8.70
N VAL A 47 -0.21 -2.77 9.22
CA VAL A 47 0.63 -1.79 8.50
C VAL A 47 1.99 -2.39 8.16
N LEU A 48 2.66 -3.04 9.11
CA LEU A 48 3.95 -3.70 8.88
C LEU A 48 3.85 -4.81 7.83
N GLU A 49 2.83 -5.66 7.90
CA GLU A 49 2.57 -6.73 6.93
C GLU A 49 2.33 -6.17 5.53
N LEU A 50 1.47 -5.15 5.40
CA LEU A 50 1.23 -4.45 4.15
C LEU A 50 2.52 -3.90 3.55
N VAL A 51 3.36 -3.26 4.37
CA VAL A 51 4.64 -2.70 3.94
C VAL A 51 5.60 -3.78 3.43
N LEU A 52 5.70 -4.91 4.12
CA LEU A 52 6.51 -6.04 3.66
C LEU A 52 5.99 -6.59 2.33
N ARG A 53 4.67 -6.65 2.17
CA ARG A 53 4.02 -7.08 0.93
C ARG A 53 4.32 -6.12 -0.23
N LEU A 54 4.23 -4.81 0.00
CA LEU A 54 4.53 -3.78 -0.99
C LEU A 54 6.01 -3.77 -1.39
N GLN A 55 6.93 -3.90 -0.43
CA GLN A 55 8.36 -3.99 -0.71
C GLN A 55 8.70 -5.18 -1.61
N SER A 56 8.08 -6.33 -1.33
CA SER A 56 8.22 -7.54 -2.14
C SER A 56 7.61 -7.39 -3.54
N ALA A 57 6.38 -6.86 -3.63
CA ALA A 57 5.67 -6.69 -4.89
C ALA A 57 6.36 -5.71 -5.84
N PHE A 58 6.80 -4.56 -5.32
CA PHE A 58 7.39 -3.48 -6.13
C PHE A 58 8.92 -3.51 -6.15
N SER A 59 9.55 -4.50 -5.49
CA SER A 59 11.01 -4.61 -5.35
C SER A 59 11.66 -3.32 -4.83
N VAL A 60 11.04 -2.70 -3.83
CA VAL A 60 11.52 -1.47 -3.18
C VAL A 60 11.93 -1.74 -1.73
N SER A 61 12.72 -0.84 -1.16
CA SER A 61 13.00 -0.82 0.28
C SER A 61 12.37 0.44 0.88
N LEU A 62 11.47 0.22 1.85
CA LEU A 62 10.79 1.27 2.60
C LEU A 62 11.25 1.22 4.04
N THR A 63 11.58 2.36 4.62
CA THR A 63 11.88 2.44 6.05
C THR A 63 10.60 2.60 6.87
N GLU A 64 10.65 2.20 8.14
CA GLU A 64 9.53 2.37 9.07
C GLU A 64 9.10 3.84 9.18
N ASP A 65 10.05 4.77 9.25
CA ASP A 65 9.77 6.22 9.28
C ASP A 65 9.01 6.72 8.05
N GLU A 66 9.35 6.21 6.86
CA GLU A 66 8.67 6.59 5.61
C GLU A 66 7.22 6.11 5.60
N VAL A 67 6.99 4.91 6.12
CA VAL A 67 5.65 4.32 6.22
C VAL A 67 4.82 5.05 7.27
N VAL A 68 5.38 5.33 8.45
CA VAL A 68 4.68 6.05 9.51
C VAL A 68 4.31 7.47 9.05
N ALA A 69 5.11 8.07 8.17
CA ALA A 69 4.79 9.34 7.54
C ALA A 69 3.69 9.23 6.46
N ALA A 70 3.43 8.03 5.91
CA ALA A 70 2.33 7.80 4.98
C ALA A 70 1.03 7.58 5.75
N THR A 71 0.08 8.49 5.59
CA THR A 71 -1.24 8.39 6.23
C THR A 71 -2.26 7.69 5.32
N THR A 72 -2.11 7.87 4.00
CA THR A 72 -3.07 7.37 3.00
C THR A 72 -2.42 6.42 2.00
N VAL A 73 -3.25 5.64 1.30
CA VAL A 73 -2.80 4.79 0.18
C VAL A 73 -2.14 5.64 -0.93
N GLY A 74 -2.63 6.87 -1.15
CA GLY A 74 -2.03 7.83 -2.06
C GLY A 74 -0.62 8.25 -1.67
N ASP A 75 -0.31 8.30 -0.37
CA ASP A 75 1.05 8.60 0.10
C ASP A 75 1.98 7.40 -0.08
N LEU A 76 1.48 6.17 0.10
CA LEU A 76 2.22 4.96 -0.26
C LEU A 76 2.57 4.96 -1.75
N LEU A 77 1.62 5.31 -2.64
CA LEU A 77 1.88 5.40 -4.08
C LEU A 77 3.01 6.40 -4.40
N LYS A 78 3.00 7.58 -3.75
CA LYS A 78 4.06 8.59 -3.93
C LYS A 78 5.41 8.07 -3.44
N LEU A 79 5.44 7.38 -2.29
CA LEU A 79 6.65 6.78 -1.75
C LEU A 79 7.22 5.73 -2.70
N LEU A 80 6.39 4.81 -3.19
CA LEU A 80 6.82 3.78 -4.14
C LEU A 80 7.39 4.40 -5.42
N ASN A 81 6.72 5.43 -5.98
CA ASN A 81 7.21 6.17 -7.14
C ASN A 81 8.56 6.86 -6.88
N SER A 82 8.80 7.34 -5.66
CA SER A 82 10.07 7.98 -5.30
C SER A 82 11.23 6.97 -5.20
N LYS A 83 10.94 5.73 -4.80
CA LYS A 83 11.93 4.66 -4.58
C LYS A 83 12.26 3.86 -5.83
N ASN A 84 11.32 3.76 -6.76
CA ASN A 84 11.52 3.09 -8.03
C ASN A 84 11.35 4.06 -9.21
N PRO A 85 12.36 4.91 -9.50
CA PRO A 85 12.32 5.81 -10.65
C PRO A 85 12.56 5.11 -12.00
N VAL A 86 12.62 3.76 -12.05
CA VAL A 86 12.86 2.97 -13.29
C VAL A 86 11.65 3.01 -14.25
N LEU A 87 10.62 3.79 -13.93
CA LEU A 87 9.43 4.05 -14.74
C LEU A 87 9.52 5.40 -15.48
N ARG A 88 10.63 5.67 -16.19
CA ARG A 88 10.71 6.72 -17.22
C ARG A 88 11.03 6.14 -18.58
#